data_AF-A0A3R7W0Y4-F1
#
_entry.id   AF-A0A3R7W0Y4-F1
#
_cell.length_a   1.000
_cell.length_b   1.000
_cell.length_c   1.000
_cell.angle_alpha   90.00
_cell.angle_beta   90.00
_cell.angle_gamma   90.00
#
_symmetry.space_group_name_H-M   'P 1'
#
loop_
_entity.id
_entity.type
_entity.pdbx_description
1 polymer ?
#
loop_
_entity_poly.entity_id
_entity_poly.type
_entity_poly.pdbx_seq_one_letter_code
_entity_poly.pdbx_strand_id
1 'polypeptide(L)'
;MKDKTRIRKKFIIEGVVALLIAISPIIFYGYKYLPVGAKTWTFLGIEFTDNGFDDDVSLAFYYYLNKLVPLLLLIIWFVTSKNWWYHAILIPIAMYSFQLYTVLNYTNSERIDENEILY
;
A
#
# COMPACT_ATOMS: atom_id res chain seq x y z
N MET A 1 -11.80 4.34 38.05
CA MET A 1 -11.92 3.23 37.04
C MET A 1 -11.93 3.71 35.58
N LYS A 2 -12.51 4.89 35.27
CA LYS A 2 -12.60 5.43 33.91
C LYS A 2 -11.22 5.68 33.26
N ASP A 3 -10.23 6.16 34.01
CA ASP A 3 -8.88 6.46 33.49
C ASP A 3 -8.08 5.21 33.11
N LYS A 4 -8.18 4.13 33.89
CA LYS A 4 -7.52 2.84 33.56
C LYS A 4 -8.00 2.29 32.21
N THR A 5 -9.29 2.45 31.90
CA THR A 5 -9.87 2.00 30.63
C THR A 5 -9.39 2.84 29.45
N ARG A 6 -9.26 4.17 29.64
CA ARG A 6 -8.73 5.08 28.62
C ARG A 6 -7.27 4.79 28.28
N ILE A 7 -6.45 4.54 29.31
CA ILE A 7 -5.03 4.19 29.15
C ILE A 7 -4.88 2.87 28.39
N ARG A 8 -5.64 1.83 28.75
CA ARG A 8 -5.63 0.53 28.03
C ARG A 8 -6.00 0.69 26.56
N LYS A 9 -7.07 1.44 26.24
CA LYS A 9 -7.47 1.69 24.85
C LYS A 9 -6.39 2.38 24.04
N LYS A 10 -5.77 3.42 24.60
CA LYS A 10 -4.67 4.15 23.96
C LYS A 10 -3.49 3.22 23.65
N PHE A 11 -3.09 2.39 24.62
CA PHE A 11 -2.01 1.43 24.44
C PHE A 11 -2.29 0.40 23.34
N ILE A 12 -3.53 -0.11 23.26
CA ILE A 12 -3.93 -1.04 22.19
C ILE A 12 -3.83 -0.38 20.82
N ILE A 13 -4.34 0.85 20.68
CA ILE A 13 -4.29 1.58 19.40
C ILE A 13 -2.84 1.83 18.97
N GLU A 14 -2.02 2.36 19.87
CA GLU A 14 -0.59 2.63 19.60
C GLU A 14 0.16 1.33 19.27
N GLY A 15 -0.15 0.23 19.96
CA GLY A 15 0.42 -1.09 19.68
C GLY A 15 0.02 -1.64 18.31
N VAL A 16 -1.25 -1.51 17.91
CA VAL A 16 -1.72 -1.94 16.58
C VAL A 16 -1.05 -1.13 15.48
N VAL A 17 -0.94 0.19 15.64
CA VAL A 17 -0.25 1.06 14.68
C VAL A 17 1.23 0.68 14.56
N ALA A 18 1.91 0.47 15.68
CA ALA A 18 3.31 0.04 15.68
C ALA A 18 3.51 -1.32 15.00
N LEU A 19 2.59 -2.27 15.23
CA LEU A 19 2.61 -3.57 14.58
C LEU A 19 2.41 -3.47 13.06
N LEU A 20 1.48 -2.63 12.60
CA LEU A 20 1.27 -2.39 11.15
C LEU A 20 2.53 -1.83 10.49
N ILE A 21 3.21 -0.90 11.14
CA ILE A 21 4.48 -0.35 10.65
C ILE A 21 5.55 -1.45 10.60
N ALA A 22 5.68 -2.25 11.66
CA ALA A 22 6.69 -3.31 11.76
C ALA A 22 6.48 -4.44 10.73
N ILE A 23 5.22 -4.76 10.40
CA ILE A 23 4.87 -5.79 9.41
C ILE A 23 4.92 -5.26 7.98
N SER A 24 4.99 -3.93 7.77
CA SER A 24 5.00 -3.34 6.43
C SER A 24 6.04 -3.92 5.45
N PRO A 25 7.28 -4.29 5.85
CA PRO A 25 8.23 -4.92 4.92
C PRO A 25 7.79 -6.34 4.51
N ILE A 26 7.14 -7.06 5.43
CA ILE A 26 6.61 -8.40 5.16
C ILE A 26 5.45 -8.30 4.18
N ILE A 27 4.56 -7.33 4.37
CA ILE A 27 3.47 -7.04 3.41
C ILE A 27 4.07 -6.70 2.05
N PHE A 28 5.08 -5.82 2.00
CA PHE A 28 5.75 -5.46 0.75
C PHE A 28 6.34 -6.68 0.04
N TYR A 29 7.06 -7.56 0.75
CA TYR A 29 7.63 -8.76 0.15
C TYR A 29 6.62 -9.90 -0.10
N GLY A 30 5.34 -9.68 0.21
CA GLY A 30 4.26 -10.64 -0.04
C GLY A 30 4.21 -11.14 -1.49
N TYR A 31 4.51 -10.27 -2.47
CA TYR A 31 4.52 -10.65 -3.90
C TYR A 31 5.49 -11.80 -4.21
N LYS A 32 6.59 -11.95 -3.45
CA LYS A 32 7.59 -13.01 -3.67
C LYS A 32 7.06 -14.42 -3.40
N TYR A 33 5.95 -14.53 -2.68
CA TYR A 33 5.30 -15.80 -2.39
C TYR A 33 4.23 -16.17 -3.43
N LEU A 34 3.95 -15.28 -4.38
CA LEU A 34 3.05 -15.57 -5.50
C LEU A 34 3.78 -16.40 -6.58
N PRO A 35 3.04 -17.22 -7.34
CA PRO A 35 3.61 -17.99 -8.44
C PRO A 35 4.17 -17.07 -9.52
N VAL A 36 5.46 -17.22 -9.83
CA VAL A 36 6.16 -16.45 -10.87
C VAL A 36 5.82 -17.03 -12.25
N GLY A 37 5.56 -16.16 -13.22
CA GLY A 37 5.20 -16.55 -14.60
C GLY A 37 3.82 -17.20 -14.74
N ALA A 38 2.95 -17.02 -13.75
CA ALA A 38 1.56 -17.45 -13.83
C ALA A 38 0.64 -16.25 -14.08
N LYS A 39 -0.27 -16.38 -15.04
CA LYS A 39 -1.26 -15.33 -15.36
C LYS A 39 -2.32 -15.14 -14.28
N THR A 40 -2.54 -16.15 -13.44
CA THR A 40 -3.61 -16.12 -12.44
C THR A 40 -3.15 -16.68 -11.10
N TRP A 41 -3.70 -16.12 -10.03
CA TRP A 41 -3.52 -16.60 -8.68
C TRP A 41 -4.85 -16.57 -7.93
N THR A 42 -5.26 -17.73 -7.42
CA THR A 42 -6.47 -17.84 -6.60
C THR A 42 -6.11 -17.74 -5.13
N PHE A 43 -6.74 -16.82 -4.41
CA PHE A 43 -6.57 -16.65 -2.99
C PHE A 43 -7.91 -16.48 -2.29
N LEU A 44 -8.20 -17.33 -1.30
CA LEU A 44 -9.45 -17.32 -0.52
C LEU A 44 -10.73 -17.31 -1.39
N GLY A 45 -10.69 -17.96 -2.55
CA GLY A 45 -11.83 -18.04 -3.48
C GLY A 45 -11.97 -16.85 -4.42
N ILE A 46 -11.03 -15.91 -4.42
CA ILE A 46 -10.95 -14.79 -5.37
C ILE A 46 -9.83 -15.09 -6.35
N GLU A 47 -10.11 -14.98 -7.65
CA GLU A 47 -9.10 -15.08 -8.71
C GLU A 47 -8.53 -13.71 -9.02
N PHE A 48 -7.21 -13.60 -8.93
CA PHE A 48 -6.45 -12.43 -9.35
C PHE A 48 -5.74 -12.74 -10.66
N THR A 49 -5.74 -11.79 -11.59
CA THR A 49 -5.02 -11.90 -12.85
C THR A 49 -3.75 -11.06 -12.82
N ASP A 50 -2.87 -11.29 -13.79
CA ASP A 50 -1.68 -10.50 -14.06
C ASP A 50 -1.98 -9.07 -14.49
N ASN A 51 -3.24 -8.73 -14.80
CA ASN A 51 -3.69 -7.38 -15.15
C ASN A 51 -2.84 -6.69 -16.24
N GLY A 52 -2.24 -7.47 -17.16
CA GLY A 52 -1.40 -6.96 -18.24
C GLY A 52 0.08 -6.73 -17.87
N PHE A 53 0.52 -7.22 -16.71
CA PHE A 53 1.93 -7.20 -16.29
C PHE A 53 2.68 -8.46 -16.75
N ASP A 54 2.99 -8.51 -18.05
CA ASP A 54 3.86 -9.52 -18.68
C ASP A 54 3.51 -10.98 -18.34
N ASP A 55 2.22 -11.31 -18.27
CA ASP A 55 1.74 -12.66 -17.93
C ASP A 55 2.19 -13.18 -16.54
N ASP A 56 2.58 -12.27 -15.63
CA ASP A 56 3.07 -12.58 -14.29
C ASP A 56 2.28 -11.84 -13.19
N VAL A 57 1.45 -12.59 -12.47
CA VAL A 57 0.68 -12.10 -11.32
C VAL A 57 1.58 -11.64 -10.16
N SER A 58 2.77 -12.21 -9.99
CA SER A 58 3.75 -11.76 -9.00
C SER A 58 4.23 -10.35 -9.32
N LEU A 59 4.41 -10.03 -10.61
CA LEU A 59 4.83 -8.72 -11.09
C LEU A 59 3.72 -7.67 -10.87
N ALA A 60 2.47 -8.01 -11.17
CA ALA A 60 1.33 -7.14 -10.86
C ALA A 60 1.28 -6.76 -9.37
N PHE A 61 1.39 -7.76 -8.48
CA PHE A 61 1.39 -7.54 -7.04
C PHE A 61 2.63 -6.77 -6.56
N TYR A 62 3.78 -6.91 -7.20
CA TYR A 62 4.94 -6.08 -6.93
C TYR A 62 4.62 -4.59 -7.14
N TYR A 63 4.05 -4.23 -8.30
CA TYR A 63 3.68 -2.83 -8.58
C TYR A 63 2.58 -2.33 -7.64
N TYR A 64 1.58 -3.16 -7.32
CA TYR A 64 0.55 -2.79 -6.34
C TYR A 64 1.14 -2.51 -4.96
N LEU A 65 1.96 -3.43 -4.42
CA LEU A 65 2.54 -3.31 -3.09
C LEU A 65 3.57 -2.18 -3.01
N ASN A 66 4.28 -1.90 -4.10
CA ASN A 66 5.20 -0.77 -4.22
C ASN A 66 4.49 0.58 -4.03
N LYS A 67 3.21 0.70 -4.40
CA LYS A 67 2.41 1.92 -4.19
C LYS A 67 1.61 1.87 -2.89
N LEU A 68 0.99 0.72 -2.59
CA LEU A 68 0.11 0.53 -1.43
C LEU A 68 0.85 0.65 -0.10
N VAL A 69 2.06 0.07 0.02
CA VAL A 69 2.80 0.08 1.29
C VAL A 69 3.26 1.49 1.67
N PRO A 70 3.91 2.27 0.78
CA PRO A 70 4.20 3.68 1.07
C PRO A 70 2.94 4.50 1.38
N LEU A 71 1.86 4.30 0.63
CA LEU A 71 0.59 5.00 0.88
C LEU A 71 0.06 4.71 2.30
N LEU A 72 0.06 3.44 2.72
CA LEU A 72 -0.35 3.04 4.06
C LEU A 72 0.51 3.71 5.15
N LEU A 73 1.83 3.73 4.96
CA LEU A 73 2.75 4.37 5.91
C LEU A 73 2.55 5.89 5.97
N LEU A 74 2.32 6.54 4.83
CA LEU A 74 2.02 7.98 4.75
C LEU A 74 0.69 8.31 5.44
N ILE A 75 -0.35 7.49 5.26
CA ILE A 75 -1.63 7.65 5.95
C ILE A 75 -1.45 7.51 7.47
N ILE A 76 -0.72 6.49 7.92
CA ILE A 76 -0.40 6.31 9.34
C ILE A 76 0.34 7.55 9.87
N TRP A 77 1.34 8.03 9.13
CA TRP A 77 2.12 9.20 9.53
C TRP A 77 1.28 10.47 9.59
N PHE A 78 0.39 10.68 8.62
CA PHE A 78 -0.53 11.82 8.59
C PHE A 78 -1.48 11.83 9.79
N VAL A 79 -2.09 10.68 10.11
CA VAL A 79 -3.07 10.57 11.22
C VAL A 79 -2.40 10.64 12.59
N THR A 80 -1.15 10.16 12.72
CA THR A 80 -0.43 10.13 14.00
C THR A 80 0.39 11.39 14.29
N SER A 81 0.79 12.13 13.25
CA SER A 81 1.56 13.36 13.41
C SER A 81 0.72 14.45 14.07
N LYS A 82 1.30 15.10 15.09
CA LYS A 82 0.70 16.26 15.78
C LYS A 82 1.31 17.59 15.37
N ASN A 83 2.30 17.54 14.49
CA ASN A 83 3.02 18.73 14.05
C ASN A 83 2.22 19.42 12.94
N TRP A 84 2.19 20.75 12.93
CA TRP A 84 1.43 21.55 11.96
C TRP A 84 1.71 21.23 10.48
N TRP A 85 2.94 20.81 10.17
CA TRP A 85 3.38 20.51 8.80
C TRP A 85 2.82 19.21 8.24
N TYR A 86 2.05 18.42 9.02
CA TYR A 86 1.45 17.17 8.56
C TYR A 86 0.61 17.32 7.27
N HIS A 87 0.04 18.51 7.02
CA HIS A 87 -0.64 18.83 5.77
C HIS A 87 0.24 18.64 4.52
N ALA A 88 1.56 18.82 4.61
CA ALA A 88 2.46 18.57 3.51
C ALA A 88 2.48 17.08 3.07
N ILE A 89 2.13 16.16 3.97
CA ILE A 89 2.02 14.72 3.70
C ILE A 89 0.82 14.41 2.78
N LEU A 90 -0.17 15.30 2.68
CA LEU A 90 -1.30 15.10 1.74
C LEU A 90 -0.84 15.08 0.28
N ILE A 91 0.22 15.81 -0.07
CA ILE A 91 0.76 15.85 -1.43
C ILE A 91 1.23 14.45 -1.87
N PRO A 92 2.16 13.77 -1.16
CA PRO A 92 2.55 12.41 -1.52
C PRO A 92 1.42 11.39 -1.34
N ILE A 93 0.50 11.57 -0.39
CA ILE A 93 -0.70 10.70 -0.29
C ILE A 93 -1.52 10.77 -1.58
N ALA A 94 -1.79 11.98 -2.10
CA ALA A 94 -2.53 12.16 -3.35
C ALA A 94 -1.77 11.54 -4.54
N MET A 95 -0.46 11.77 -4.63
CA MET A 95 0.41 11.20 -5.66
C MET A 95 0.38 9.66 -5.65
N TYR A 96 0.63 9.02 -4.51
CA TYR A 96 0.62 7.56 -4.40
C TYR A 96 -0.78 6.97 -4.60
N SER A 97 -1.84 7.69 -4.21
CA SER A 97 -3.22 7.26 -4.47
C SER A 97 -3.53 7.25 -5.97
N PHE A 98 -3.11 8.30 -6.69
CA PHE A 98 -3.27 8.37 -8.13
C PHE A 98 -2.46 7.29 -8.84
N GLN A 99 -1.18 7.12 -8.47
CA GLN A 99 -0.34 6.05 -9.01
C GLN A 99 -0.92 4.66 -8.74
N LEU A 100 -1.45 4.40 -7.55
CA LEU A 100 -2.11 3.13 -7.23
C LEU A 100 -3.35 2.91 -8.10
N TYR A 101 -4.17 3.95 -8.27
CA TYR A 101 -5.34 3.90 -9.17
C TYR A 101 -4.92 3.59 -10.61
N THR A 102 -3.85 4.22 -11.10
CA THR A 102 -3.31 3.98 -12.44
C THR A 102 -2.87 2.53 -12.60
N VAL A 103 -2.02 2.03 -11.68
CA VAL A 103 -1.50 0.65 -11.75
C VAL A 103 -2.63 -0.39 -11.69
N LEU A 104 -3.72 -0.13 -10.96
CA LEU A 104 -4.88 -1.04 -10.89
C LEU A 104 -5.74 -1.04 -12.15
N ASN A 105 -5.84 0.08 -12.88
CA ASN A 105 -6.76 0.20 -14.01
C ASN A 105 -6.11 0.14 -15.40
N TYR A 106 -4.80 0.38 -15.53
CA TYR A 106 -4.13 0.35 -16.82
C TYR A 106 -3.48 -1.01 -17.09
N THR A 107 -3.90 -1.64 -18.17
CA THR A 107 -3.48 -2.98 -18.62
C THR A 107 -2.22 -2.97 -19.50
N ASN A 108 -1.71 -1.79 -19.90
CA ASN A 108 -0.49 -1.69 -20.70
C ASN A 108 0.66 -1.16 -19.83
N SER A 109 1.66 -2.02 -19.60
CA SER A 109 2.90 -1.72 -18.86
C SER A 109 3.69 -0.53 -19.42
N GLU A 110 3.51 -0.19 -20.70
CA GLU A 110 4.21 0.89 -21.39
C GLU A 110 3.89 2.31 -20.90
N ARG A 111 2.77 2.52 -20.19
CA ARG A 111 2.34 3.86 -19.71
C ARG A 111 2.42 4.05 -18.20
N ILE A 112 2.95 3.07 -17.48
CA ILE A 112 2.94 3.04 -16.01
C ILE A 112 4.09 3.89 -15.42
N ASP A 113 5.06 4.28 -16.27
CA ASP A 113 6.23 5.10 -15.92
C ASP A 113 6.24 6.45 -16.70
N GLU A 114 5.07 7.08 -16.88
CA GLU A 114 5.01 8.46 -17.37
C GLU A 114 5.24 9.44 -16.20
N ASN A 115 6.20 10.37 -16.37
CA ASN A 115 6.42 11.46 -15.43
C ASN A 115 5.23 12.43 -15.45
N GLU A 116 4.23 12.19 -14.61
CA GLU A 116 2.99 12.97 -14.47
C GLU A 116 3.17 14.46 -14.11
N ILE A 117 4.41 14.96 -13.95
CA ILE A 117 4.71 16.32 -13.45
C ILE A 117 5.24 17.27 -14.52
N LEU A 118 5.64 16.79 -15.71
CA LEU A 118 6.04 17.66 -16.81
C LEU A 118 5.45 17.14 -18.12
N TYR A 119 4.60 17.97 -18.72
CA TYR A 119 4.26 17.92 -20.14
C TYR A 119 5.53 17.92 -21.00
#